data_AF-A0A137P0K7-F1
#
_entry.id   AF-A0A137P0K7-F1
#
_cell.length_a   1.000
_cell.length_b   1.000
_cell.length_c   1.000
_cell.angle_alpha   90.00
_cell.angle_beta   90.00
_cell.angle_gamma   90.00
#
_symmetry.space_group_name_H-M   'P 1'
#
loop_
_entity.id
_entity.type
_entity.pdbx_description
1 polymer ?
#
loop_
_entity_poly.entity_id
_entity_poly.type
_entity_poly.pdbx_seq_one_letter_code
_entity_poly.pdbx_strand_id
1 'polypeptide(L)'
;MIELEKVGRGLNLAITGTKLALSTSKIQRYFYKSFLFLTTSIFLLYILFNSLLFSPLRILKFLNWIFSIFFSYNYETLNYTLDNWISSINIWLQGAPLSALFFIRFVYPYPLNNIFLVSLTSINEEFSNNLKTYPYYLQYWKELRLSLGRNFKRFALSQIPHIGWLAIPYASISVTSQNFGYPIAVGLASLPLFMPSTKYWVLNLIKTYYGIRALSRELLEPYLGRMCFRFRDKRRFLRDRESELLGFSIIFYILINISFIGPIFFVIAQSAISVLLSETTEIPPANPVKESDIKTGTEKKEGVLDLSEPSEFFGEPVAKLDIDVSKLPKY
;
A
#
# COMPACT_ATOMS: atom_id res chain seq x y z
N MET A 1 -3.83 -3.83 -18.83
CA MET A 1 -3.68 -2.47 -19.40
C MET A 1 -4.68 -1.57 -18.68
N ILE A 2 -4.29 -0.36 -18.31
CA ILE A 2 -5.21 0.56 -17.60
C ILE A 2 -6.25 1.07 -18.61
N GLU A 3 -7.53 0.92 -18.27
CA GLU A 3 -8.66 1.38 -19.08
C GLU A 3 -9.16 2.72 -18.55
N LEU A 4 -9.04 3.78 -19.36
CA LEU A 4 -9.40 5.15 -18.94
C LEU A 4 -10.87 5.31 -18.56
N GLU A 5 -11.77 4.59 -19.22
CA GLU A 5 -13.20 4.60 -18.90
C GLU A 5 -13.46 4.08 -17.48
N LYS A 6 -12.82 2.96 -17.11
CA LYS A 6 -12.90 2.38 -15.75
C LYS A 6 -12.29 3.30 -14.69
N VAL A 7 -11.21 4.01 -15.02
CA VAL A 7 -10.63 5.05 -14.14
C VAL A 7 -11.66 6.15 -13.90
N GLY A 8 -12.34 6.63 -14.94
CA GLY A 8 -13.43 7.61 -14.84
C GLY A 8 -14.59 7.12 -13.96
N ARG A 9 -15.00 5.86 -14.12
CA ARG A 9 -16.00 5.23 -13.25
C ARG A 9 -15.55 5.22 -11.79
N GLY A 10 -14.30 4.85 -11.53
CA GLY A 10 -13.71 4.86 -10.18
C GLY A 10 -13.76 6.23 -9.49
N LEU A 11 -13.47 7.31 -10.24
CA LEU A 11 -13.57 8.69 -9.75
C LEU A 11 -15.01 9.06 -9.37
N ASN A 12 -15.98 8.72 -10.22
CA ASN A 12 -17.40 8.96 -9.94
C ASN A 12 -17.84 8.21 -8.67
N LEU A 13 -17.42 6.95 -8.50
CA LEU A 13 -17.74 6.16 -7.32
C LEU A 13 -17.13 6.73 -6.04
N ALA A 14 -15.93 7.32 -6.09
CA ALA A 14 -15.34 8.02 -4.96
C ALA A 14 -16.20 9.23 -4.52
N ILE A 15 -16.72 10.00 -5.48
CA ILE A 15 -17.59 11.15 -5.21
C ILE A 15 -18.93 10.69 -4.64
N THR A 16 -19.57 9.70 -5.27
CA THR A 16 -20.85 9.15 -4.81
C THR A 16 -20.74 8.53 -3.41
N GLY A 17 -19.69 7.74 -3.17
CA GLY A 17 -19.41 7.16 -1.87
C GLY A 17 -19.12 8.20 -0.80
N THR A 18 -18.43 9.30 -1.15
CA THR A 18 -18.22 10.42 -0.22
C THR A 18 -19.54 11.10 0.15
N LYS A 19 -20.41 11.37 -0.83
CA LYS A 19 -21.73 11.96 -0.57
C LYS A 19 -22.56 11.08 0.35
N LEU A 20 -22.57 9.76 0.12
CA LEU A 20 -23.29 8.79 0.95
C LEU A 20 -22.73 8.71 2.38
N ALA A 21 -21.39 8.70 2.50
CA ALA A 21 -20.71 8.67 3.79
C ALA A 21 -21.05 9.90 4.64
N LEU A 22 -21.16 11.07 4.01
CA LEU A 22 -21.48 12.33 4.67
C LEU A 22 -22.98 12.52 4.93
N SER A 23 -23.88 11.95 4.12
CA SER A 23 -25.33 12.13 4.29
C SER A 23 -25.96 11.19 5.32
N THR A 24 -25.35 10.02 5.57
CA THR A 24 -25.97 8.97 6.38
C THR A 24 -25.66 9.13 7.87
N SER A 25 -26.66 9.46 8.69
CA SER A 25 -26.50 9.70 10.14
C SER A 25 -25.94 8.50 10.91
N LYS A 26 -26.26 7.26 10.50
CA LYS A 26 -25.71 6.03 11.09
C LYS A 26 -24.20 5.94 10.86
N ILE A 27 -23.71 6.31 9.68
CA ILE A 27 -22.28 6.32 9.32
C ILE A 27 -21.55 7.40 10.13
N GLN A 28 -22.13 8.59 10.28
CA GLN A 28 -21.53 9.73 10.99
C GLN A 28 -21.15 9.40 12.46
N ARG A 29 -21.93 8.57 13.16
CA ARG A 29 -21.59 8.14 14.53
C ARG A 29 -20.31 7.30 14.58
N TYR A 30 -20.16 6.37 13.63
CA TYR A 30 -18.95 5.54 13.52
C TYR A 30 -17.78 6.32 12.91
N PHE A 31 -18.08 7.30 12.07
CA PHE A 31 -17.12 8.26 11.53
C PHE A 31 -16.41 9.00 12.65
N TYR A 32 -17.16 9.65 13.55
CA TYR A 32 -16.56 10.42 14.66
C TYR A 32 -15.70 9.53 15.58
N LYS A 33 -16.19 8.34 15.93
CA LYS A 33 -15.44 7.37 16.74
C LYS A 33 -14.14 6.92 16.07
N SER A 34 -14.20 6.62 14.76
CA SER A 34 -13.03 6.17 14.00
C SER A 34 -12.02 7.31 13.80
N PHE A 35 -12.52 8.51 13.51
CA PHE A 35 -11.70 9.71 13.35
C PHE A 35 -10.96 10.07 14.65
N LEU A 36 -11.67 10.12 15.78
CA LEU A 36 -11.05 10.37 17.08
C LEU A 36 -9.99 9.31 17.38
N PHE A 37 -10.32 8.04 17.20
CA PHE A 37 -9.38 6.95 17.44
C PHE A 37 -8.12 7.06 16.57
N LEU A 38 -8.26 7.32 15.27
CA LEU A 38 -7.10 7.44 14.39
C LEU A 38 -6.26 8.65 14.75
N THR A 39 -6.88 9.79 15.03
CA THR A 39 -6.17 11.02 15.37
C THR A 39 -5.40 10.87 16.68
N THR A 40 -6.04 10.31 17.72
CA THR A 40 -5.37 10.03 19.00
C THR A 40 -4.27 8.99 18.85
N SER A 41 -4.49 7.95 18.04
CA SER A 41 -3.49 6.91 17.79
C SER A 41 -2.29 7.45 17.01
N ILE A 42 -2.50 8.28 15.98
CA ILE A 42 -1.41 8.92 15.21
C ILE A 42 -0.62 9.86 16.14
N PHE A 43 -1.31 10.63 16.97
CA PHE A 43 -0.66 11.54 17.92
C PHE A 43 0.16 10.79 18.97
N LEU A 44 -0.39 9.72 19.55
CA LEU A 44 0.32 8.89 20.52
C LEU A 44 1.52 8.17 19.88
N LEU A 45 1.35 7.68 18.66
CA LEU A 45 2.43 7.07 17.88
C LEU A 45 3.52 8.11 17.57
N TYR A 46 3.15 9.33 17.18
CA TYR A 46 4.09 10.43 16.98
C TYR A 46 4.89 10.71 18.25
N ILE A 47 4.23 10.84 19.41
CA ILE A 47 4.92 11.03 20.70
C ILE A 47 5.86 9.88 21.01
N LEU A 48 5.40 8.63 20.81
CA LEU A 48 6.18 7.44 21.08
C LEU A 48 7.43 7.37 20.19
N PHE A 49 7.29 7.54 18.88
CA PHE A 49 8.42 7.53 17.95
C PHE A 49 9.37 8.70 18.20
N ASN A 50 8.83 9.89 18.47
CA ASN A 50 9.62 11.05 18.82
C ASN A 50 10.42 10.81 20.11
N SER A 51 9.79 10.24 21.14
CA SER A 51 10.49 9.87 22.38
C SER A 51 11.56 8.80 22.12
N LEU A 52 11.21 7.72 21.40
CA LEU A 52 12.09 6.58 21.19
C LEU A 52 13.32 6.92 20.33
N LEU A 53 13.14 7.73 19.27
CA LEU A 53 14.21 8.06 18.33
C LEU A 53 15.06 9.25 18.78
N PHE A 54 14.46 10.31 19.35
CA PHE A 54 15.22 11.51 19.73
C PHE A 54 15.84 11.41 21.11
N SER A 55 15.28 10.64 22.05
CA SER A 55 15.88 10.49 23.39
C SER A 55 17.33 10.00 23.36
N PRO A 56 17.71 8.92 22.65
CA PRO A 56 19.10 8.48 22.61
C PRO A 56 20.03 9.53 21.98
N LEU A 57 19.56 10.27 20.97
CA LEU A 57 20.36 11.34 20.34
C LEU A 57 20.56 12.53 21.29
N ARG A 58 19.53 12.91 22.06
CA ARG A 58 19.65 13.95 23.08
C ARG A 58 20.59 13.55 24.21
N ILE A 59 20.52 12.28 24.65
CA ILE A 59 21.45 11.71 25.63
C ILE A 59 22.87 11.73 25.09
N LEU A 60 23.10 11.35 23.83
CA LEU A 60 24.42 11.43 23.20
C LEU A 60 24.95 12.86 23.11
N LYS A 61 24.12 13.86 22.77
CA LYS A 61 24.53 15.28 22.81
C LYS A 61 24.91 15.71 24.22
N PHE A 62 24.13 15.31 25.22
CA PHE A 62 24.40 15.62 26.63
C PHE A 62 25.71 14.97 27.10
N LEU A 63 25.95 13.70 26.74
CA LEU A 63 27.21 13.02 27.03
C LEU A 63 28.39 13.70 26.32
N ASN A 64 28.26 14.02 25.03
CA ASN A 64 29.28 14.75 24.26
C ASN A 64 29.65 16.06 24.96
N TRP A 65 28.65 16.81 25.43
CA TRP A 65 28.85 18.03 26.20
C TRP A 65 29.63 17.77 27.50
N ILE A 66 29.26 16.75 28.28
CA ILE A 66 30.02 16.37 29.49
C ILE A 66 31.47 16.00 29.15
N PHE A 67 31.69 15.17 28.13
CA PHE A 67 33.04 14.75 27.73
C PHE A 67 33.91 15.93 27.31
N SER A 68 33.33 16.98 26.71
CA SER A 68 34.09 18.17 26.29
C SER A 68 34.69 18.96 27.46
N ILE A 69 34.10 18.83 28.65
CA ILE A 69 34.62 19.43 29.88
C ILE A 69 35.89 18.71 30.33
N PHE A 70 35.95 17.39 30.16
CA PHE A 70 37.07 16.56 30.61
C PHE A 70 38.17 16.38 29.56
N PHE A 71 37.84 16.47 28.27
CA PHE A 71 38.77 16.18 27.17
C PHE A 71 38.76 17.31 26.14
N SER A 72 39.95 17.80 25.75
CA SER A 72 40.14 18.83 24.74
C SER A 72 40.02 18.27 23.32
N TYR A 73 38.83 17.82 22.93
CA TYR A 73 38.54 17.38 21.55
C TYR A 73 37.55 18.33 20.87
N ASN A 74 37.41 18.20 19.54
CA ASN A 74 36.52 19.03 18.73
C ASN A 74 35.04 18.63 18.91
N TYR A 75 34.41 19.21 19.94
CA TYR A 75 32.99 19.05 20.29
C TYR A 75 32.03 19.46 19.17
N GLU A 76 32.36 20.50 18.41
CA GLU A 76 31.51 21.07 17.36
C GLU A 76 31.21 20.07 16.23
N THR A 77 32.20 19.26 15.85
CA THR A 77 32.06 18.31 14.74
C THR A 77 31.06 17.19 15.06
N LEU A 78 31.11 16.66 16.28
CA LEU A 78 30.19 15.60 16.72
C LEU A 78 28.78 16.16 16.89
N ASN A 79 28.65 17.35 17.47
CA ASN A 79 27.35 18.02 17.63
C ASN A 79 26.68 18.34 16.29
N TYR A 80 27.42 18.92 15.33
CA TYR A 80 26.92 19.19 13.99
C TYR A 80 26.40 17.91 13.31
N THR A 81 27.14 16.80 13.47
CA THR A 81 26.71 15.50 12.95
C THR A 81 25.39 15.07 13.60
N LEU A 82 25.28 15.10 14.93
CA LEU A 82 24.05 14.74 15.65
C LEU A 82 22.86 15.64 15.24
N ASP A 83 23.08 16.93 15.01
CA ASP A 83 22.03 17.85 14.57
C ASP A 83 21.55 17.54 13.15
N ASN A 84 22.45 17.16 12.25
CA ASN A 84 22.07 16.68 10.92
C ASN A 84 21.25 15.38 10.99
N TRP A 85 21.58 14.46 11.90
CA TRP A 85 20.79 13.25 12.14
C TRP A 85 19.40 13.57 12.68
N ILE A 86 19.31 14.45 13.68
CA ILE A 86 18.03 14.91 14.25
C ILE A 86 17.17 15.57 13.17
N SER A 87 17.75 16.46 12.34
CA SER A 87 17.06 17.11 11.23
C SER A 87 16.56 16.10 10.20
N SER A 88 17.38 15.11 9.83
CA SER A 88 17.00 14.04 8.90
C SER A 88 15.85 13.20 9.42
N ILE A 89 15.84 12.86 10.72
CA ILE A 89 14.75 12.13 11.36
C ILE A 89 13.48 12.98 11.38
N ASN A 90 13.57 14.27 11.68
CA ASN A 90 12.42 15.19 11.65
C ASN A 90 11.77 15.25 10.26
N ILE A 91 12.56 15.36 9.20
CA ILE A 91 12.07 15.34 7.82
C ILE A 91 11.33 14.02 7.53
N TRP A 92 11.87 12.90 8.00
CA TRP A 92 11.23 11.59 7.83
C TRP A 92 9.92 11.48 8.62
N LEU A 93 9.90 11.97 9.87
CA LEU A 93 8.73 11.95 10.75
C LEU A 93 7.58 12.80 10.19
N GLN A 94 7.89 13.94 9.57
CA GLN A 94 6.90 14.81 8.93
C GLN A 94 6.23 14.16 7.70
N GLY A 95 6.94 13.27 6.99
CA GLY A 95 6.41 12.49 5.87
C GLY A 95 5.65 11.21 6.28
N ALA A 96 5.61 10.88 7.57
CA ALA A 96 5.05 9.63 8.09
C ALA A 96 3.51 9.52 8.25
N PRO A 97 2.63 10.53 8.04
CA PRO A 97 1.19 10.37 8.33
C PRO A 97 0.52 9.16 7.66
N LEU A 98 0.80 8.91 6.38
CA LEU A 98 0.31 7.72 5.67
C LEU A 98 0.87 6.42 6.26
N SER A 99 2.17 6.39 6.58
CA SER A 99 2.82 5.24 7.20
C SER A 99 2.23 4.93 8.58
N ALA A 100 1.92 5.97 9.37
CA ALA A 100 1.27 5.84 10.66
C ALA A 100 -0.15 5.29 10.52
N LEU A 101 -0.92 5.76 9.53
CA LEU A 101 -2.24 5.20 9.21
C LEU A 101 -2.17 3.71 8.86
N PHE A 102 -1.21 3.32 8.01
CA PHE A 102 -0.99 1.92 7.69
C PHE A 102 -0.62 1.11 8.93
N PHE A 103 0.29 1.63 9.77
CA PHE A 103 0.70 0.98 11.01
C PHE A 103 -0.47 0.76 11.98
N ILE A 104 -1.32 1.78 12.18
CA ILE A 104 -2.48 1.68 13.08
C ILE A 104 -3.42 0.58 12.63
N ARG A 105 -3.61 0.40 11.32
CA ARG A 105 -4.42 -0.72 10.84
C ARG A 105 -3.82 -2.08 11.21
N PHE A 106 -2.50 -2.24 11.12
CA PHE A 106 -1.86 -3.50 11.52
C PHE A 106 -2.05 -3.80 13.01
N VAL A 107 -2.06 -2.77 13.86
CA VAL A 107 -2.22 -2.93 15.31
C VAL A 107 -3.69 -3.12 15.71
N TYR A 108 -4.59 -2.32 15.15
CA TYR A 108 -6.01 -2.31 15.54
C TYR A 108 -6.93 -1.93 14.35
N PRO A 109 -7.32 -2.90 13.50
CA PRO A 109 -8.11 -2.63 12.30
C PRO A 109 -9.60 -2.36 12.57
N TYR A 110 -10.08 -2.62 13.78
CA TYR A 110 -11.50 -2.63 14.13
C TYR A 110 -12.28 -1.34 13.80
N PRO A 111 -11.77 -0.11 14.02
CA PRO A 111 -12.52 1.12 13.73
C PRO A 111 -12.80 1.29 12.24
N LEU A 112 -11.76 1.09 11.42
CA LEU A 112 -11.83 1.13 9.95
C LEU A 112 -12.74 0.04 9.40
N ASN A 113 -12.70 -1.13 10.03
CA ASN A 113 -13.50 -2.26 9.68
C ASN A 113 -15.00 -2.03 9.94
N ASN A 114 -15.32 -1.40 11.07
CA ASN A 114 -16.69 -1.10 11.45
C ASN A 114 -17.31 -0.04 10.56
N ILE A 115 -16.60 1.04 10.26
CA ILE A 115 -17.15 2.08 9.38
C ILE A 115 -17.40 1.52 7.97
N PHE A 116 -16.48 0.69 7.47
CA PHE A 116 -16.66 -0.01 6.21
C PHE A 116 -17.93 -0.89 6.22
N LEU A 117 -18.10 -1.73 7.24
CA LEU A 117 -19.28 -2.60 7.33
C LEU A 117 -20.58 -1.80 7.49
N VAL A 118 -20.59 -0.76 8.31
CA VAL A 118 -21.78 0.09 8.50
C VAL A 118 -22.15 0.78 7.20
N SER A 119 -21.17 1.32 6.48
CA SER A 119 -21.37 1.91 5.15
C SER A 119 -21.91 0.89 4.16
N LEU A 120 -21.34 -0.31 4.14
CA LEU A 120 -21.79 -1.41 3.27
C LEU A 120 -23.22 -1.84 3.60
N THR A 121 -23.58 -1.91 4.88
CA THR A 121 -24.95 -2.24 5.31
C THR A 121 -25.96 -1.18 4.85
N SER A 122 -25.56 0.09 4.76
CA SER A 122 -26.41 1.17 4.24
C SER A 122 -26.61 1.12 2.73
N ILE A 123 -25.79 0.39 1.99
CA ILE A 123 -25.86 0.28 0.52
C ILE A 123 -26.50 -1.05 0.12
N ASN A 124 -26.00 -2.15 0.67
CA ASN A 124 -26.46 -3.50 0.41
C ASN A 124 -26.39 -4.34 1.70
N GLU A 125 -27.55 -4.53 2.32
CA GLU A 125 -27.68 -5.27 3.58
C GLU A 125 -27.32 -6.74 3.41
N GLU A 126 -27.72 -7.39 2.31
CA GLU A 126 -27.41 -8.78 2.01
C GLU A 126 -25.90 -9.00 1.89
N PHE A 127 -25.21 -8.15 1.14
CA PHE A 127 -23.75 -8.19 1.01
C PHE A 127 -23.08 -8.07 2.38
N SER A 128 -23.51 -7.09 3.19
CA SER A 128 -22.95 -6.87 4.52
C SER A 128 -23.18 -8.06 5.45
N ASN A 129 -24.38 -8.66 5.42
CA ASN A 129 -24.73 -9.78 6.28
C ASN A 129 -23.94 -11.04 5.91
N ASN A 130 -23.82 -11.33 4.61
CA ASN A 130 -22.96 -12.43 4.14
C ASN A 130 -21.50 -12.18 4.50
N LEU A 131 -21.01 -10.95 4.37
CA LEU A 131 -19.62 -10.64 4.70
C LEU A 131 -19.32 -10.77 6.21
N LYS A 132 -20.29 -10.48 7.09
CA LYS A 132 -20.12 -10.60 8.55
C LYS A 132 -19.99 -12.05 9.03
N THR A 133 -20.43 -13.04 8.25
CA THR A 133 -20.28 -14.46 8.64
C THR A 133 -18.83 -14.92 8.59
N TYR A 134 -17.99 -14.23 7.81
CA TYR A 134 -16.59 -14.55 7.67
C TYR A 134 -15.78 -14.00 8.86
N PRO A 135 -14.93 -14.84 9.50
CA PRO A 135 -14.04 -14.36 10.54
C PRO A 135 -13.03 -13.36 9.96
N TYR A 136 -12.66 -12.37 10.77
CA TYR A 136 -11.62 -11.41 10.37
C TYR A 136 -10.24 -12.02 10.65
N TYR A 137 -9.52 -12.43 9.61
CA TYR A 137 -8.23 -13.12 9.76
C TYR A 137 -7.06 -12.12 9.83
N LEU A 138 -6.28 -12.20 10.91
CA LEU A 138 -5.17 -11.30 11.25
C LEU A 138 -3.83 -12.05 11.22
N GLN A 139 -3.38 -12.52 10.05
CA GLN A 139 -2.04 -13.14 9.91
C GLN A 139 -0.98 -12.20 9.34
N TYR A 140 -1.13 -10.90 9.62
CA TYR A 140 -0.24 -9.87 9.07
C TYR A 140 1.22 -9.98 9.45
N TRP A 141 1.54 -10.29 10.70
CA TRP A 141 2.93 -10.22 11.18
C TRP A 141 3.85 -11.20 10.47
N LYS A 142 3.34 -12.38 10.11
CA LYS A 142 4.08 -13.38 9.34
C LYS A 142 4.36 -12.88 7.93
N GLU A 143 3.36 -12.29 7.27
CA GLU A 143 3.47 -11.74 5.92
C GLU A 143 4.34 -10.48 5.85
N LEU A 144 4.20 -9.60 6.85
CA LEU A 144 4.91 -8.34 6.96
C LEU A 144 6.39 -8.61 7.20
N ARG A 145 6.76 -9.53 8.10
CA ARG A 145 8.16 -9.93 8.33
C ARG A 145 8.79 -10.54 7.07
N LEU A 146 8.07 -11.43 6.37
CA LEU A 146 8.54 -12.03 5.12
C LEU A 146 8.69 -10.99 3.99
N SER A 147 7.82 -9.99 3.93
CA SER A 147 7.87 -8.94 2.90
C SER A 147 8.91 -7.87 3.22
N LEU A 148 9.05 -7.49 4.49
CA LEU A 148 10.10 -6.58 4.97
C LEU A 148 11.48 -7.18 4.77
N GLY A 149 11.69 -8.46 5.10
CA GLY A 149 12.98 -9.12 4.87
C GLY A 149 13.41 -9.10 3.39
N ARG A 150 12.45 -9.31 2.47
CA ARG A 150 12.70 -9.24 1.01
C ARG A 150 13.02 -7.83 0.53
N ASN A 151 12.28 -6.82 1.00
CA ASN A 151 12.53 -5.43 0.63
C ASN A 151 13.82 -4.89 1.25
N PHE A 152 14.17 -5.30 2.48
CA PHE A 152 15.42 -4.95 3.14
C PHE A 152 16.63 -5.51 2.37
N LYS A 153 16.54 -6.76 1.88
CA LYS A 153 17.56 -7.34 1.00
C LYS A 153 17.75 -6.51 -0.27
N ARG A 154 16.67 -6.08 -0.92
CA ARG A 154 16.71 -5.23 -2.13
C ARG A 154 17.25 -3.82 -1.84
N PHE A 155 16.88 -3.24 -0.70
CA PHE A 155 17.41 -1.96 -0.25
C PHE A 155 18.91 -2.05 0.02
N ALA A 156 19.38 -3.11 0.70
CA ALA A 156 20.80 -3.37 0.91
C ALA A 156 21.57 -3.52 -0.41
N LEU A 157 20.99 -4.22 -1.40
CA LEU A 157 21.53 -4.29 -2.77
C LEU A 157 21.56 -2.93 -3.47
N SER A 158 20.60 -2.04 -3.18
CA SER A 158 20.54 -0.69 -3.75
C SER A 158 21.54 0.29 -3.13
N GLN A 159 22.11 0.00 -1.96
CA GLN A 159 23.14 0.86 -1.33
C GLN A 159 24.51 0.74 -2.01
N ILE A 160 24.64 -0.10 -3.05
CA ILE A 160 25.86 -0.24 -3.84
C ILE A 160 26.03 1.02 -4.73
N PRO A 161 27.05 1.86 -4.49
CA PRO A 161 27.16 3.22 -5.07
C PRO A 161 27.11 3.27 -6.60
N HIS A 162 27.63 2.25 -7.28
CA HIS A 162 27.69 2.24 -8.75
C HIS A 162 26.37 1.81 -9.43
N ILE A 163 25.47 1.14 -8.71
CA ILE A 163 24.23 0.57 -9.27
C ILE A 163 23.04 1.52 -9.05
N GLY A 164 23.17 2.47 -8.12
CA GLY A 164 22.10 3.41 -7.75
C GLY A 164 21.61 4.31 -8.89
N TRP A 165 22.44 4.59 -9.91
CA TRP A 165 22.02 5.40 -11.05
C TRP A 165 21.10 4.64 -12.03
N LEU A 166 21.33 3.33 -12.22
CA LEU A 166 20.47 2.47 -13.05
C LEU A 166 19.22 1.98 -12.32
N ALA A 167 19.20 2.03 -10.99
CA ALA A 167 18.04 1.62 -10.20
C ALA A 167 16.77 2.40 -10.59
N ILE A 168 16.92 3.69 -10.93
CA ILE A 168 15.80 4.57 -11.28
C ILE A 168 15.21 4.25 -12.67
N PRO A 169 15.99 4.18 -13.77
CA PRO A 169 15.45 3.76 -15.06
C PRO A 169 14.93 2.32 -15.01
N TYR A 170 15.58 1.41 -14.28
CA TYR A 170 15.07 0.05 -14.09
C TYR A 170 13.70 0.04 -13.40
N ALA A 171 13.55 0.77 -12.28
CA ALA A 171 12.27 0.90 -11.60
C ALA A 171 11.20 1.51 -12.52
N SER A 172 11.55 2.56 -13.28
CA SER A 172 10.66 3.21 -14.23
C SER A 172 10.18 2.27 -15.33
N ILE A 173 11.08 1.46 -15.92
CA ILE A 173 10.73 0.45 -16.93
C ILE A 173 9.81 -0.59 -16.32
N SER A 174 10.15 -1.14 -15.15
CA SER A 174 9.39 -2.23 -14.53
C SER A 174 7.95 -1.84 -14.20
N VAL A 175 7.75 -0.61 -13.70
CA VAL A 175 6.43 -0.11 -13.32
C VAL A 175 5.63 0.30 -14.54
N THR A 176 6.26 1.02 -15.47
CA THR A 176 5.54 1.63 -16.58
C THR A 176 5.21 0.60 -17.66
N SER A 177 6.11 -0.34 -17.94
CA SER A 177 5.90 -1.36 -18.98
C SER A 177 4.72 -2.28 -18.66
N GLN A 178 4.52 -2.62 -17.39
CA GLN A 178 3.42 -3.47 -16.94
C GLN A 178 2.03 -2.81 -17.10
N ASN A 179 1.98 -1.47 -17.05
CA ASN A 179 0.73 -0.74 -16.92
C ASN A 179 0.35 0.06 -18.18
N PHE A 180 1.33 0.73 -18.79
CA PHE A 180 1.18 1.65 -19.91
C PHE A 180 1.84 1.15 -21.20
N GLY A 181 2.56 0.02 -21.13
CA GLY A 181 3.26 -0.57 -22.27
C GLY A 181 4.72 -0.12 -22.39
N TYR A 182 5.49 -0.88 -23.18
CA TYR A 182 6.94 -0.70 -23.33
C TYR A 182 7.38 0.67 -23.90
N PRO A 183 6.70 1.28 -24.90
CA PRO A 183 7.15 2.54 -25.49
C PRO A 183 7.18 3.69 -24.48
N ILE A 184 6.12 3.82 -23.68
CA ILE A 184 6.00 4.84 -22.63
C ILE A 184 7.05 4.57 -21.53
N ALA A 185 7.31 3.31 -21.21
CA ALA A 185 8.29 2.91 -20.21
C ALA A 185 9.72 3.30 -20.58
N VAL A 186 10.11 3.09 -21.83
CA VAL A 186 11.43 3.49 -22.33
C VAL A 186 11.56 5.02 -22.34
N GLY A 187 10.52 5.75 -22.76
CA GLY A 187 10.51 7.21 -22.72
C GLY A 187 10.65 7.77 -21.30
N LEU A 188 9.90 7.25 -20.34
CA LEU A 188 9.97 7.68 -18.93
C LEU A 188 11.30 7.31 -18.27
N ALA A 189 11.94 6.22 -18.69
CA ALA A 189 13.22 5.79 -18.16
C ALA A 189 14.42 6.53 -18.78
N SER A 190 14.29 7.03 -20.01
CA SER A 190 15.34 7.80 -20.67
C SER A 190 15.40 9.26 -20.20
N LEU A 191 14.27 9.85 -19.80
CA LEU A 191 14.21 11.24 -19.32
C LEU A 191 15.25 11.59 -18.23
N PRO A 192 15.42 10.80 -17.14
CA PRO A 192 16.42 11.08 -16.12
C PRO A 192 17.87 10.92 -16.59
N LEU A 193 18.11 10.14 -17.65
CA LEU A 193 19.44 9.92 -18.23
C LEU A 193 19.88 11.14 -19.04
N PHE A 194 18.96 11.73 -19.82
CA PHE A 194 19.24 12.90 -20.66
C PHE A 194 19.13 14.22 -19.88
N MET A 195 18.23 14.30 -18.90
CA MET A 195 18.02 15.50 -18.09
C MET A 195 18.00 15.13 -16.61
N PRO A 196 19.13 15.20 -15.89
CA PRO A 196 19.23 14.86 -14.47
C PRO A 196 18.22 15.60 -13.59
N SER A 197 17.85 16.83 -13.96
CA SER A 197 16.82 17.64 -13.28
C SER A 197 15.44 16.98 -13.25
N THR A 198 15.12 16.09 -14.20
CA THR A 198 13.84 15.36 -14.26
C THR A 198 13.75 14.19 -13.28
N LYS A 199 14.89 13.77 -12.69
CA LYS A 199 14.97 12.67 -11.72
C LYS A 199 13.97 12.84 -10.57
N TYR A 200 13.87 14.05 -10.02
CA TYR A 200 12.96 14.33 -8.90
C TYR A 200 11.49 14.14 -9.29
N TRP A 201 11.10 14.59 -10.48
CA TRP A 201 9.75 14.43 -11.01
C TRP A 201 9.40 12.97 -11.25
N VAL A 202 10.29 12.21 -11.90
CA VAL A 202 10.08 10.77 -12.15
C VAL A 202 9.98 10.00 -10.84
N LEU A 203 10.86 10.30 -9.86
CA LEU A 203 10.77 9.68 -8.54
C LEU A 203 9.46 10.04 -7.82
N ASN A 204 9.00 11.29 -7.92
CA ASN A 204 7.74 11.69 -7.30
C ASN A 204 6.56 10.98 -7.96
N LEU A 205 6.52 10.86 -9.29
CA LEU A 205 5.49 10.12 -10.02
C LEU A 205 5.45 8.64 -9.61
N ILE A 206 6.62 7.99 -9.55
CA ILE A 206 6.72 6.60 -9.11
C ILE A 206 6.23 6.46 -7.66
N LYS A 207 6.66 7.34 -6.76
CA LYS A 207 6.21 7.35 -5.35
C LYS A 207 4.70 7.56 -5.25
N THR A 208 4.14 8.49 -6.00
CA THR A 208 2.70 8.77 -6.07
C THR A 208 1.93 7.54 -6.58
N TYR A 209 2.37 6.93 -7.67
CA TYR A 209 1.73 5.73 -8.22
C TYR A 209 1.73 4.56 -7.23
N TYR A 210 2.87 4.29 -6.58
CA TYR A 210 2.94 3.28 -5.52
C TYR A 210 2.09 3.65 -4.30
N GLY A 211 2.02 4.94 -3.95
CA GLY A 211 1.17 5.44 -2.88
C GLY A 211 -0.31 5.22 -3.15
N ILE A 212 -0.77 5.46 -4.38
CA ILE A 212 -2.15 5.22 -4.81
C ILE A 212 -2.46 3.72 -4.76
N ARG A 213 -1.58 2.86 -5.30
CA ARG A 213 -1.75 1.39 -5.24
C ARG A 213 -1.73 0.84 -3.82
N ALA A 214 -0.87 1.41 -2.97
CA ALA A 214 -0.86 1.06 -1.56
C ALA A 214 -2.21 1.45 -0.94
N LEU A 215 -2.65 2.69 -1.10
CA LEU A 215 -3.93 3.15 -0.60
C LEU A 215 -5.09 2.28 -1.07
N SER A 216 -5.17 1.94 -2.37
CA SER A 216 -6.28 1.13 -2.90
C SER A 216 -6.39 -0.25 -2.23
N ARG A 217 -5.25 -0.95 -2.10
CA ARG A 217 -5.18 -2.22 -1.37
C ARG A 217 -5.61 -2.03 0.09
N GLU A 218 -5.21 -0.91 0.68
CA GLU A 218 -5.40 -0.66 2.10
C GLU A 218 -6.86 -0.32 2.44
N LEU A 219 -7.55 0.36 1.51
CA LEU A 219 -8.98 0.64 1.61
C LEU A 219 -9.82 -0.63 1.47
N LEU A 220 -9.42 -1.55 0.59
CA LEU A 220 -10.13 -2.82 0.35
C LEU A 220 -9.94 -3.85 1.45
N GLU A 221 -9.02 -3.62 2.36
CA GLU A 221 -8.62 -4.66 3.26
C GLU A 221 -9.71 -5.18 4.22
N PRO A 222 -10.65 -4.38 4.75
CA PRO A 222 -11.75 -4.93 5.53
C PRO A 222 -12.52 -6.04 4.81
N TYR A 223 -12.59 -5.98 3.49
CA TYR A 223 -13.18 -7.03 2.67
C TYR A 223 -12.21 -8.19 2.45
N LEU A 224 -10.98 -7.89 2.01
CA LEU A 224 -9.98 -8.93 1.68
C LEU A 224 -9.57 -9.77 2.89
N GLY A 225 -9.50 -9.16 4.09
CA GLY A 225 -9.21 -9.86 5.34
C GLY A 225 -10.32 -10.79 5.84
N ARG A 226 -11.52 -10.70 5.25
CA ARG A 226 -12.65 -11.59 5.54
C ARG A 226 -12.84 -12.68 4.51
N MET A 227 -12.64 -12.39 3.23
CA MET A 227 -12.82 -13.37 2.16
C MET A 227 -11.78 -14.49 2.13
N CYS A 228 -10.82 -14.51 3.09
CA CYS A 228 -9.77 -15.53 3.22
C CYS A 228 -9.07 -15.88 1.89
N PHE A 229 -8.85 -14.88 1.03
CA PHE A 229 -8.21 -15.12 -0.26
C PHE A 229 -6.76 -15.58 -0.09
N ARG A 230 -6.34 -16.57 -0.89
CA ARG A 230 -4.92 -16.87 -1.06
C ARG A 230 -4.22 -15.67 -1.70
N PHE A 231 -2.93 -15.47 -1.43
CA PHE A 231 -2.16 -14.34 -1.97
C PHE A 231 -2.28 -14.16 -3.49
N ARG A 232 -2.33 -15.27 -4.24
CA ARG A 232 -2.45 -15.24 -5.70
C ARG A 232 -3.83 -14.71 -6.12
N ASP A 233 -4.89 -15.18 -5.46
CA ASP A 233 -6.26 -14.78 -5.76
C ASP A 233 -6.51 -13.33 -5.33
N LYS A 234 -6.00 -12.91 -4.17
CA LYS A 234 -6.02 -11.50 -3.73
C LYS A 234 -5.36 -10.57 -4.76
N ARG A 235 -4.20 -10.98 -5.30
CA ARG A 235 -3.50 -10.21 -6.33
C ARG A 235 -4.28 -10.17 -7.64
N ARG A 236 -4.87 -11.28 -8.05
CA ARG A 236 -5.70 -11.35 -9.26
C ARG A 236 -6.95 -10.48 -9.12
N PHE A 237 -7.68 -10.60 -8.01
CA PHE A 237 -8.84 -9.78 -7.69
C PHE A 237 -8.56 -8.27 -7.78
N LEU A 238 -7.44 -7.82 -7.21
CA LEU A 238 -7.02 -6.42 -7.26
C LEU A 238 -6.58 -5.98 -8.66
N ARG A 239 -5.92 -6.87 -9.42
CA ARG A 239 -5.48 -6.59 -10.79
C ARG A 239 -6.67 -6.47 -11.74
N ASP A 240 -7.68 -7.30 -11.57
CA ASP A 240 -8.87 -7.31 -12.43
C ASP A 240 -9.70 -6.02 -12.28
N ARG A 241 -9.63 -5.36 -11.12
CA ARG A 241 -10.32 -4.09 -10.79
C ARG A 241 -9.36 -2.92 -10.66
N GLU A 242 -8.15 -3.05 -11.19
CA GLU A 242 -7.09 -2.09 -10.94
C GLU A 242 -7.46 -0.69 -11.45
N SER A 243 -8.08 -0.60 -12.62
CA SER A 243 -8.43 0.68 -13.24
C SER A 243 -9.46 1.47 -12.40
N GLU A 244 -10.53 0.82 -11.95
CA GLU A 244 -11.55 1.43 -11.08
C GLU A 244 -10.95 1.83 -9.73
N LEU A 245 -10.14 0.94 -9.14
CA LEU A 245 -9.50 1.19 -7.85
C LEU A 245 -8.47 2.32 -7.89
N LEU A 246 -7.72 2.43 -8.98
CA LEU A 246 -6.79 3.54 -9.21
C LEU A 246 -7.55 4.86 -9.31
N GLY A 247 -8.59 4.92 -10.15
CA GLY A 247 -9.43 6.11 -10.28
C GLY A 247 -10.00 6.55 -8.94
N PHE A 248 -10.59 5.61 -8.19
CA PHE A 248 -11.13 5.87 -6.86
C PHE A 248 -10.07 6.42 -5.90
N SER A 249 -8.89 5.79 -5.88
CA SER A 249 -7.86 6.09 -4.88
C SER A 249 -7.08 7.36 -5.18
N ILE A 250 -7.05 7.85 -6.43
CA ILE A 250 -6.36 9.10 -6.80
C ILE A 250 -6.89 10.29 -6.00
N ILE A 251 -8.22 10.46 -5.94
CA ILE A 251 -8.85 11.59 -5.23
C ILE A 251 -8.48 11.53 -3.74
N PHE A 252 -8.67 10.37 -3.11
CA PHE A 252 -8.38 10.22 -1.69
C PHE A 252 -6.89 10.30 -1.38
N TYR A 253 -6.01 9.84 -2.27
CA TYR A 253 -4.57 9.97 -2.07
C TYR A 253 -4.14 11.43 -1.98
N ILE A 254 -4.65 12.29 -2.87
CA ILE A 254 -4.38 13.73 -2.85
C ILE A 254 -4.89 14.34 -1.53
N LEU A 255 -6.12 14.00 -1.13
CA LEU A 255 -6.74 14.53 0.09
C LEU A 255 -6.05 14.04 1.38
N ILE A 256 -5.62 12.77 1.43
CA ILE A 256 -5.00 12.16 2.61
C ILE A 256 -3.58 12.68 2.82
N ASN A 257 -2.87 13.04 1.75
CA ASN A 257 -1.53 13.61 1.83
C ASN A 257 -1.49 15.01 2.49
N ILE A 258 -2.64 15.62 2.77
CA ILE A 258 -2.70 16.87 3.52
C ILE A 258 -2.47 16.56 5.02
N SER A 259 -1.30 16.93 5.55
CA SER A 259 -0.79 16.45 6.85
C SER A 259 -1.78 16.49 8.02
N PHE A 260 -2.57 17.55 8.17
CA PHE A 260 -3.49 17.71 9.31
C PHE A 260 -4.87 17.10 9.11
N ILE A 261 -5.31 16.94 7.86
CA ILE A 261 -6.68 16.51 7.50
C ILE A 261 -6.70 15.05 7.02
N GLY A 262 -5.52 14.46 6.80
CA GLY A 262 -5.38 13.11 6.27
C GLY A 262 -6.23 12.02 6.95
N PRO A 263 -6.28 11.96 8.30
CA PRO A 263 -7.09 10.96 9.00
C PRO A 263 -8.60 11.08 8.71
N ILE A 264 -9.12 12.31 8.54
CA ILE A 264 -10.53 12.56 8.20
C ILE A 264 -10.84 11.92 6.86
N PHE A 265 -10.05 12.27 5.83
CA PHE A 265 -10.26 11.76 4.48
C PHE A 265 -10.02 10.27 4.38
N PHE A 266 -9.15 9.70 5.21
CA PHE A 266 -8.96 8.25 5.29
C PHE A 266 -10.23 7.55 5.76
N VAL A 267 -10.90 8.07 6.81
CA VAL A 267 -12.17 7.51 7.30
C VAL A 267 -13.29 7.67 6.25
N ILE A 268 -13.35 8.81 5.55
CA ILE A 268 -14.29 9.02 4.44
C ILE A 268 -14.03 8.00 3.33
N ALA A 269 -12.76 7.82 2.92
CA ALA A 269 -12.36 6.87 1.89
C ALA A 269 -12.79 5.44 2.25
N GLN A 270 -12.62 5.07 3.53
CA GLN A 270 -13.00 3.76 4.04
C GLN A 270 -14.51 3.51 4.03
N SER A 271 -15.30 4.57 4.16
CA SER A 271 -16.75 4.50 3.97
C SER A 271 -17.12 4.47 2.49
N ALA A 272 -16.47 5.29 1.66
CA ALA A 272 -16.78 5.42 0.24
C ALA A 272 -16.42 4.15 -0.55
N ILE A 273 -15.38 3.42 -0.14
CA ILE A 273 -14.95 2.21 -0.85
C ILE A 273 -15.98 1.08 -0.79
N SER A 274 -16.92 1.10 0.17
CA SER A 274 -18.01 0.12 0.20
C SER A 274 -18.95 0.26 -1.00
N VAL A 275 -19.17 1.48 -1.52
CA VAL A 275 -19.96 1.73 -2.75
C VAL A 275 -19.26 1.12 -3.95
N LEU A 276 -17.96 1.40 -4.10
CA LEU A 276 -17.18 0.81 -5.19
C LEU A 276 -17.21 -0.71 -5.11
N LEU A 277 -17.03 -1.27 -3.93
CA LEU A 277 -17.01 -2.71 -3.74
C LEU A 277 -18.36 -3.35 -4.10
N SER A 278 -19.47 -2.79 -3.61
CA SER A 278 -20.82 -3.34 -3.88
C SER A 278 -21.20 -3.28 -5.37
N GLU A 279 -20.64 -2.34 -6.12
CA GLU A 279 -20.93 -2.20 -7.56
C GLU A 279 -20.00 -3.02 -8.46
N THR A 280 -18.79 -3.34 -8.00
CA THR A 280 -17.75 -4.00 -8.81
C THR A 280 -17.53 -5.46 -8.42
N THR A 281 -18.20 -5.91 -7.36
CA THR A 281 -17.97 -7.22 -6.78
C THR A 281 -19.29 -7.94 -6.55
N GLU A 282 -19.26 -9.24 -6.84
CA GLU A 282 -20.38 -10.13 -6.55
C GLU A 282 -20.55 -10.30 -5.04
N ILE A 283 -21.80 -10.56 -4.64
CA ILE A 283 -22.16 -10.79 -3.25
C ILE A 283 -21.42 -12.05 -2.76
N PRO A 284 -20.73 -12.00 -1.61
CA PRO A 284 -20.03 -13.16 -1.10
C PRO A 284 -21.03 -14.29 -0.78
N PRO A 285 -20.65 -15.57 -0.98
CA PRO A 285 -21.54 -16.68 -0.69
C PRO A 285 -21.87 -16.72 0.80
N ALA A 286 -23.12 -17.03 1.13
CA ALA A 286 -23.62 -17.04 2.52
C ALA A 286 -22.92 -18.09 3.41
N ASN A 287 -22.40 -19.16 2.80
CA ASN A 287 -21.68 -20.22 3.49
C ASN A 287 -20.16 -20.04 3.31
N PRO A 288 -19.41 -19.65 4.36
CA PRO A 288 -17.98 -19.52 4.27
C PRO A 288 -17.34 -20.90 4.06
N VAL A 289 -16.54 -21.05 3.01
CA VAL A 289 -15.65 -22.20 2.84
C VAL A 289 -14.63 -22.16 3.98
N LYS A 290 -14.54 -23.20 4.80
CA LYS A 290 -13.62 -23.22 5.95
C LYS A 290 -12.18 -23.19 5.45
N GLU A 291 -11.32 -22.44 6.15
CA GLU A 291 -9.88 -22.34 5.82
C GLU A 291 -9.18 -23.72 5.84
N SER A 292 -9.69 -24.67 6.63
CA SER A 292 -9.27 -26.08 6.59
C SER A 292 -9.45 -26.66 5.20
N ASP A 293 -10.60 -26.47 4.57
CA ASP A 293 -10.97 -27.12 3.31
C ASP A 293 -10.18 -26.53 2.13
N ILE A 294 -9.79 -25.25 2.23
CA ILE A 294 -8.89 -24.57 1.28
C ILE A 294 -7.47 -25.15 1.37
N LYS A 295 -7.00 -25.57 2.56
CA LYS A 295 -5.68 -26.18 2.74
C LYS A 295 -5.68 -27.67 2.35
N THR A 296 -6.69 -28.44 2.74
CA THR A 296 -6.80 -29.90 2.48
C THR A 296 -7.05 -30.25 1.00
N GLY A 297 -7.70 -29.36 0.23
CA GLY A 297 -7.88 -29.52 -1.22
C GLY A 297 -6.57 -29.45 -2.03
N THR A 298 -5.52 -28.86 -1.45
CA THR A 298 -4.21 -28.67 -2.10
C THR A 298 -3.19 -29.75 -1.77
N GLU A 299 -3.21 -30.36 -0.57
CA GLU A 299 -2.32 -31.51 -0.26
C GLU A 299 -2.60 -32.72 -1.17
N LYS A 300 -3.82 -32.86 -1.69
CA LYS A 300 -4.15 -33.92 -2.68
C LYS A 300 -3.76 -33.59 -4.12
N LYS A 301 -3.34 -32.36 -4.44
CA LYS A 301 -2.99 -31.95 -5.81
C LYS A 301 -1.53 -31.53 -6.02
N GLU A 302 -0.80 -31.19 -4.97
CA GLU A 302 0.63 -30.89 -5.06
C GLU A 302 1.45 -32.12 -4.65
N GLY A 303 1.55 -33.08 -5.57
CA GLY A 303 2.62 -34.07 -5.52
C GLY A 303 3.96 -33.35 -5.74
N VAL A 304 4.79 -33.37 -4.69
CA VAL A 304 6.25 -33.15 -4.67
C VAL A 304 6.77 -32.18 -5.75
N LEU A 305 6.95 -30.91 -5.40
CA LEU A 305 7.76 -29.99 -6.20
C LEU A 305 8.83 -29.32 -5.34
N ASP A 306 10.06 -29.63 -5.73
CA ASP A 306 11.34 -29.41 -5.09
C ASP A 306 11.66 -27.92 -4.87
N LEU A 307 12.31 -27.60 -3.75
CA LEU A 307 12.57 -26.23 -3.25
C LEU A 307 13.92 -25.68 -3.73
N SER A 308 14.33 -25.97 -4.98
CA SER A 308 15.69 -25.64 -5.46
C SER A 308 15.76 -24.88 -6.79
N GLU A 309 14.75 -24.10 -7.19
CA GLU A 309 14.89 -23.22 -8.38
C GLU A 309 14.46 -21.76 -8.12
N PRO A 310 15.39 -20.79 -8.21
CA PRO A 310 15.10 -19.37 -8.06
C PRO A 310 15.20 -18.61 -9.40
N SER A 311 14.11 -18.47 -10.17
CA SER A 311 14.09 -17.48 -11.28
C SER A 311 12.75 -17.09 -11.91
N GLU A 312 11.59 -17.65 -11.57
CA GLU A 312 10.33 -17.32 -12.29
C GLU A 312 9.54 -16.11 -11.75
N PHE A 313 10.21 -15.14 -11.12
CA PHE A 313 9.53 -13.98 -10.50
C PHE A 313 9.53 -12.70 -11.34
N PHE A 314 10.01 -12.75 -12.59
CA PHE A 314 10.04 -11.63 -13.52
C PHE A 314 9.42 -12.01 -14.86
N GLY A 315 8.31 -11.34 -15.20
CA GLY A 315 7.77 -11.21 -16.55
C GLY A 315 7.48 -12.52 -17.29
N GLU A 316 6.21 -12.94 -17.33
CA GLU A 316 5.82 -13.74 -18.49
C GLU A 316 5.87 -12.85 -19.73
N PRO A 317 6.63 -13.23 -20.77
CA PRO A 317 6.37 -12.74 -22.11
C PRO A 317 5.08 -13.38 -22.61
N VAL A 318 4.45 -12.66 -23.54
CA VAL A 318 3.28 -13.04 -24.34
C VAL A 318 3.19 -14.55 -24.61
N ALA A 319 1.98 -15.08 -24.42
CA ALA A 319 1.55 -16.42 -24.76
C ALA A 319 2.21 -16.95 -26.06
N LYS A 320 2.88 -18.11 -25.96
CA LYS A 320 3.04 -18.98 -27.12
C LYS A 320 1.65 -19.47 -27.52
N LEU A 321 1.09 -18.86 -28.55
CA LEU A 321 0.05 -19.47 -29.37
C LEU A 321 0.71 -20.67 -30.07
N ASP A 322 0.38 -21.89 -29.64
CA ASP A 322 0.62 -23.10 -30.43
C ASP A 322 -0.31 -23.05 -31.65
N ILE A 323 0.17 -22.41 -32.72
CA ILE A 323 -0.42 -22.53 -34.04
C ILE A 323 0.21 -23.75 -34.69
N ASP A 324 -0.59 -24.80 -34.84
CA ASP A 324 -0.26 -25.99 -35.61
C ASP A 324 -0.14 -25.62 -37.11
N VAL A 325 1.09 -25.32 -37.53
CA VAL A 325 1.43 -24.90 -38.92
C VAL A 325 1.16 -26.02 -39.93
N SER A 326 0.83 -27.25 -39.49
CA SER A 326 0.43 -28.34 -40.37
C SER A 326 -1.01 -28.24 -40.90
N LYS A 327 -1.80 -27.26 -40.42
CA LYS A 327 -3.23 -27.10 -40.76
C LYS A 327 -3.60 -25.84 -41.57
N LEU A 328 -2.65 -25.08 -42.11
CA LEU A 328 -2.96 -23.94 -42.96
C LEU A 328 -2.99 -24.33 -44.46
N PRO A 329 -4.02 -23.92 -45.22
CA PRO A 329 -4.11 -24.23 -46.64
C PRO A 329 -2.99 -23.52 -47.41
N LYS A 330 -2.26 -24.29 -48.23
CA LYS A 330 -1.27 -23.75 -49.17
C LYS A 330 -2.00 -23.02 -50.30
N TYR A 331 -1.88 -21.70 -50.32
CA TYR A 331 -2.10 -20.87 -51.50
C TYR A 331 -1.00 -19.83 -51.59
#